data_AF-A0A6A5QG24-F1
#
_entry.id   AF-A0A6A5QG24-F1
#
_cell.length_a   1.000
_cell.length_b   1.000
_cell.length_c   1.000
_cell.angle_alpha   90.00
_cell.angle_beta   90.00
_cell.angle_gamma   90.00
#
_symmetry.space_group_name_H-M   'P 1'
#
loop_
_entity.id
_entity.type
_entity.pdbx_description
1 polymer ?
#
loop_
_entity_poly.entity_id
_entity_poly.type
_entity_poly.pdbx_seq_one_letter_code
_entity_poly.pdbx_strand_id
1 'polypeptide(L)'
;MNEAFRFLDLPKELRLMVYNFLPIRTTHLRLEPNFDKDDVSWIPSSPNANHNDPHHSITFLHKSLDGVAVMRTCRVIASESSAILRPKLSAMRNAPTRVLVDASAI
;
A
#
# COMPACT_ATOMS: atom_id res chain seq x y z
N MET A 1 -12.19 -34.34 -1.37
CA MET A 1 -11.13 -34.27 -0.33
C MET A 1 -10.62 -32.84 -0.31
N ASN A 2 -10.96 -32.06 0.71
CA ASN A 2 -10.46 -30.69 0.89
C ASN A 2 -9.79 -30.64 2.26
N GLU A 3 -8.61 -31.25 2.35
CA GLU A 3 -7.86 -31.33 3.61
C GLU A 3 -6.78 -30.25 3.58
N ALA A 4 -6.94 -29.26 4.47
CA ALA A 4 -5.94 -28.22 4.62
C ALA A 4 -4.69 -28.81 5.29
N PHE A 5 -3.52 -28.57 4.71
CA PHE A 5 -2.26 -28.95 5.36
C PHE A 5 -1.88 -27.90 6.41
N ARG A 6 -1.26 -28.36 7.51
CA ARG A 6 -0.74 -27.44 8.53
C ARG A 6 0.53 -26.78 8.03
N PHE A 7 0.55 -25.46 8.00
CA PHE A 7 1.71 -24.71 7.49
C PHE A 7 3.03 -25.03 8.23
N LEU A 8 2.96 -25.30 9.54
CA LEU A 8 4.13 -25.67 10.34
C LEU A 8 4.64 -27.09 10.13
N ASP A 9 3.87 -27.95 9.45
CA ASP A 9 4.33 -29.28 9.05
C ASP A 9 5.20 -29.22 7.79
N LEU A 10 5.24 -28.08 7.11
CA LEU A 10 6.16 -27.86 6.00
C LEU A 10 7.61 -27.78 6.52
N PRO A 11 8.57 -28.40 5.79
CA PRO A 11 9.99 -28.12 5.95
C PRO A 11 10.27 -26.62 5.93
N LYS A 12 11.25 -26.19 6.72
CA LYS A 12 11.59 -24.78 6.90
C LYS A 12 11.91 -24.10 5.57
N GLU A 13 12.57 -24.81 4.68
CA GLU A 13 12.95 -24.34 3.34
C GLU A 13 11.70 -23.90 2.56
N LEU A 14 10.63 -24.71 2.59
CA LEU A 14 9.36 -24.38 1.93
C LEU A 14 8.65 -23.20 2.60
N ARG A 15 8.69 -23.11 3.94
CA ARG A 15 8.13 -21.94 4.65
C ARG A 15 8.86 -20.65 4.26
N LEU A 16 10.18 -20.70 4.16
CA LEU A 16 11.00 -19.56 3.72
C LEU A 16 10.68 -19.18 2.27
N MET A 17 10.48 -20.15 1.38
CA MET A 17 10.00 -19.86 0.02
C MET A 17 8.66 -19.12 0.05
N VAL A 18 7.69 -19.58 0.85
CA VAL A 18 6.40 -18.89 0.99
C VAL A 18 6.58 -17.44 1.43
N TYR A 19 7.39 -17.16 2.46
CA TYR A 19 7.67 -15.78 2.87
C TYR A 19 8.35 -14.95 1.77
N ASN A 20 9.23 -15.57 0.97
CA ASN A 20 9.90 -14.89 -0.13
C ASN A 20 8.94 -14.49 -1.25
N PHE A 21 7.90 -15.29 -1.49
CA PHE A 21 6.88 -15.04 -2.51
C PHE A 21 5.66 -14.24 -2.02
N LEU A 22 5.65 -13.76 -0.76
CA LEU A 22 4.60 -12.86 -0.30
C LEU A 22 4.57 -11.57 -1.16
N PRO A 23 3.42 -11.22 -1.73
CA PRO A 23 3.35 -10.16 -2.74
C PRO A 23 3.44 -8.76 -2.12
N ILE A 24 4.14 -7.87 -2.81
CA ILE A 24 4.08 -6.43 -2.56
C ILE A 24 3.01 -5.84 -3.49
N ARG A 25 1.95 -5.28 -2.91
CA ARG A 25 0.88 -4.61 -3.65
C ARG A 25 1.19 -3.13 -3.79
N THR A 26 0.81 -2.55 -4.93
CA THR A 26 0.75 -1.11 -5.10
C THR A 26 -0.72 -0.72 -5.16
N THR A 27 -1.15 0.13 -4.23
CA THR A 27 -2.51 0.67 -4.17
C THR A 27 -2.49 2.10 -4.67
N HIS A 28 -3.43 2.41 -5.56
CA HIS A 28 -3.65 3.74 -6.09
C HIS A 28 -4.71 4.41 -5.23
N LEU A 29 -4.29 5.39 -4.43
CA LEU A 29 -5.20 6.22 -3.64
C LEU A 29 -5.45 7.50 -4.42
N ARG A 30 -6.62 7.58 -5.06
CA ARG A 30 -7.06 8.77 -5.79
C ARG A 30 -7.69 9.75 -4.79
N LEU A 31 -7.18 10.98 -4.76
CA LEU A 31 -7.86 12.08 -4.10
C LEU A 31 -8.81 12.70 -5.13
N GLU A 32 -10.11 12.62 -4.85
CA GLU A 32 -11.10 13.36 -5.60
C GLU A 32 -11.10 14.82 -5.13
N PRO A 33 -11.24 15.79 -6.05
CA PRO A 33 -11.18 17.22 -5.72
C PRO A 33 -12.40 17.74 -4.95
N ASN A 34 -13.37 16.88 -4.63
CA ASN A 34 -14.51 17.23 -3.76
C ASN A 34 -14.08 17.27 -2.29
N PHE A 35 -13.10 18.12 -1.97
CA PHE A 35 -13.07 18.74 -0.65
C PHE A 35 -14.29 19.66 -0.61
N ASP A 36 -15.26 19.33 0.24
CA ASP A 36 -16.41 20.20 0.46
C ASP A 36 -15.92 21.63 0.71
N LYS A 37 -16.46 22.55 -0.08
CA LYS A 37 -16.12 23.98 -0.05
C LYS A 37 -16.45 24.65 1.29
N ASP A 38 -17.13 23.93 2.19
CA ASP A 38 -17.58 24.47 3.48
C ASP A 38 -16.56 24.30 4.61
N ASP A 39 -15.41 23.66 4.36
CA ASP A 39 -14.34 23.56 5.36
C ASP A 39 -12.93 23.74 4.74
N VAL A 40 -12.62 24.97 4.32
CA VAL A 40 -11.26 25.36 3.91
C VAL A 40 -10.93 26.78 4.39
N SER A 41 -10.33 26.89 5.58
CA SER A 41 -9.77 28.14 6.11
C SER A 41 -8.44 28.57 5.47
N TRP A 42 -8.00 27.96 4.37
CA TRP A 42 -6.64 28.18 3.84
C TRP A 42 -6.48 28.35 2.32
N ILE A 43 -7.55 28.44 1.50
CA ILE A 43 -7.40 28.63 0.05
C ILE A 43 -8.34 29.76 -0.45
N PRO A 44 -7.84 30.81 -1.14
CA PRO A 44 -8.70 31.85 -1.70
C PRO A 44 -9.49 31.31 -2.89
N SER A 45 -10.82 31.28 -2.76
CA SER A 45 -11.77 30.90 -3.81
C SER A 45 -11.68 31.86 -5.00
N SER A 46 -11.42 31.33 -6.21
CA SER A 46 -11.57 32.09 -7.45
C SER A 46 -13.05 32.18 -7.84
N PRO A 47 -13.59 33.33 -8.31
CA PRO A 47 -15.04 33.54 -8.43
C PRO A 47 -15.72 32.88 -9.64
N ASN A 48 -15.00 32.16 -10.51
CA ASN A 48 -15.49 31.75 -11.84
C ASN A 48 -15.42 30.23 -12.11
N ALA A 49 -15.83 29.39 -11.17
CA ALA A 49 -15.88 27.94 -11.41
C ALA A 49 -17.12 27.55 -12.23
N ASN A 50 -16.99 27.52 -13.56
CA ASN A 50 -17.95 26.91 -14.47
C ASN A 50 -17.95 25.38 -14.30
N HIS A 51 -19.13 24.76 -14.33
CA HIS A 51 -19.40 23.36 -13.97
C HIS A 51 -18.95 22.31 -15.02
N ASN A 52 -17.82 22.53 -15.70
CA ASN A 52 -17.26 21.64 -16.73
C ASN A 52 -15.73 21.50 -16.64
N ASP A 53 -15.11 21.89 -15.53
CA ASP A 53 -13.65 21.79 -15.41
C ASP A 53 -13.19 20.32 -15.33
N PRO A 54 -12.14 19.93 -16.07
CA PRO A 54 -11.58 18.59 -16.00
C PRO A 54 -11.14 18.34 -14.56
N HIS A 55 -11.74 17.34 -13.90
CA HIS A 55 -11.44 16.98 -12.52
C HIS A 55 -9.93 16.73 -12.37
N HIS A 56 -9.22 17.71 -11.80
CA HIS A 56 -7.83 17.59 -11.41
C HIS A 56 -7.72 16.49 -10.36
N SER A 57 -7.15 15.34 -10.73
CA SER A 57 -6.98 14.21 -9.83
C SER A 57 -5.52 14.02 -9.47
N ILE A 58 -5.26 13.85 -8.18
CA ILE A 58 -3.95 13.47 -7.64
C ILE A 58 -4.06 12.03 -7.19
N THR A 59 -3.19 11.16 -7.69
CA THR A 59 -3.15 9.75 -7.28
C THR A 59 -1.86 9.43 -6.55
N PHE A 60 -1.96 9.03 -5.28
CA PHE A 60 -0.85 8.51 -4.51
C PHE A 60 -0.66 7.02 -4.78
N LEU A 61 0.59 6.62 -5.05
CA LEU A 61 0.95 5.21 -5.17
C LEU A 61 1.55 4.76 -3.84
N HIS A 62 0.80 3.93 -3.12
CA HIS A 62 1.22 3.36 -1.86
C HIS A 62 1.63 1.90 -2.04
N LYS A 63 2.80 1.50 -1.55
CA LYS A 63 3.24 0.10 -1.55
C LYS A 63 3.00 -0.54 -0.19
N SER A 64 2.39 -1.72 -0.19
CA SER A 64 2.17 -2.54 0.98
C SER A 64 2.68 -3.97 0.74
N LEU A 65 3.06 -4.67 1.80
CA LEU A 65 3.45 -6.08 1.73
C LEU A 65 2.32 -6.92 2.35
N ASP A 66 1.72 -7.77 1.53
CA ASP A 66 0.74 -8.72 2.03
C ASP A 66 1.44 -9.71 2.98
N GLY A 67 0.75 -10.12 4.03
CA GLY A 67 1.29 -11.13 4.95
C GLY A 67 2.30 -10.59 5.96
N VAL A 68 2.44 -9.27 6.15
CA VAL A 68 3.17 -8.73 7.32
C VAL A 68 2.56 -9.23 8.64
N ALA A 69 1.25 -9.49 8.66
CA ALA A 69 0.55 -10.10 9.80
C ALA A 69 1.11 -11.49 10.16
N VAL A 70 1.72 -12.22 9.22
CA VAL A 70 2.36 -13.53 9.47
C VAL A 70 3.43 -13.41 10.54
N MET A 71 4.18 -12.29 10.59
CA MET A 71 5.17 -12.02 11.64
C MET A 71 4.58 -11.94 13.06
N ARG A 72 3.25 -11.80 13.19
CA ARG A 72 2.55 -11.69 14.49
C ARG A 72 1.87 -12.98 14.93
N THR A 73 1.98 -14.06 14.15
CA THR A 73 1.25 -15.31 14.41
C THR A 73 1.82 -16.11 15.59
N CYS A 74 3.07 -16.57 15.49
CA CYS A 74 3.77 -17.28 16.55
C CYS A 74 5.28 -17.02 16.50
N ARG A 75 6.02 -17.38 17.55
CA ARG A 75 7.46 -17.09 17.67
C ARG A 75 8.30 -17.73 16.56
N VAL A 76 8.00 -18.97 16.17
CA VAL A 76 8.72 -19.68 15.10
C VAL A 76 8.57 -18.94 13.77
N ILE A 77 7.32 -18.70 13.37
CA ILE A 77 7.01 -17.97 12.13
C ILE A 77 7.57 -16.56 12.17
N ALA A 78 7.44 -15.85 13.29
CA ALA A 78 7.97 -14.50 13.46
C ALA A 78 9.49 -14.47 13.25
N SER A 79 10.22 -15.43 13.85
CA SER A 79 11.67 -15.52 13.71
C SER A 79 12.09 -15.84 12.27
N GLU A 80 11.43 -16.79 11.61
CA GLU A 80 11.77 -17.21 10.25
C GLU A 80 11.44 -16.11 9.23
N SER A 81 10.21 -15.60 9.26
CA SER A 81 9.74 -14.59 8.32
C SER A 81 10.44 -13.24 8.49
N SER A 82 10.86 -12.86 9.71
CA SER A 82 11.54 -11.59 9.96
C SER A 82 12.81 -11.40 9.11
N ALA A 83 13.57 -12.47 8.88
CA ALA A 83 14.79 -12.42 8.09
C ALA A 83 14.53 -11.98 6.63
N ILE A 84 13.34 -12.29 6.10
CA ILE A 84 12.95 -11.99 4.72
C ILE A 84 12.11 -10.72 4.63
N LEU A 85 11.14 -10.54 5.53
CA LEU A 85 10.16 -9.47 5.44
C LEU A 85 10.68 -8.13 5.97
N ARG A 86 11.58 -8.11 6.97
CA ARG A 86 12.13 -6.85 7.49
C ARG A 86 12.94 -6.06 6.45
N PRO A 87 13.83 -6.67 5.64
CA PRO A 87 14.50 -5.96 4.57
C PRO A 87 13.52 -5.35 3.55
N LYS A 88 12.50 -6.11 3.15
CA LYS A 88 11.44 -5.63 2.23
C LYS A 88 10.69 -4.43 2.83
N LEU A 89 10.31 -4.52 4.11
CA LEU A 89 9.63 -3.43 4.82
C LEU A 89 10.50 -2.18 4.95
N SER A 90 11.79 -2.35 5.26
CA SER A 90 12.75 -1.25 5.32
C SER A 90 12.91 -0.57 3.96
N ALA A 91 13.04 -1.35 2.89
CA ALA A 91 13.14 -0.83 1.53
C ALA A 91 11.89 -0.03 1.13
N MET A 92 10.69 -0.49 1.49
CA MET A 92 9.45 0.26 1.22
C MET A 92 9.34 1.53 2.07
N ARG A 93 9.71 1.48 3.36
CA ARG A 93 9.69 2.64 4.25
C ARG A 93 10.62 3.76 3.76
N ASN A 94 11.76 3.39 3.20
CA ASN A 94 12.76 4.33 2.72
C ASN A 94 12.55 4.72 1.24
N ALA A 95 11.63 4.05 0.53
CA ALA A 95 11.31 4.41 -0.84
C ALA A 95 10.54 5.75 -0.87
N PRO A 96 10.82 6.63 -1.84
CA PRO A 96 10.08 7.88 -1.97
C PRO A 96 8.62 7.60 -2.33
N THR A 97 7.71 8.38 -1.73
CA THR A 97 6.30 8.43 -2.12
C THR A 97 6.20 8.84 -3.58
N ARG A 98 5.41 8.09 -4.36
CA ARG A 98 5.16 8.39 -5.77
C ARG A 98 3.77 8.98 -5.91
N VAL A 99 3.67 10.07 -6.66
CA VAL A 99 2.43 10.78 -6.95
C VAL A 99 2.29 10.87 -8.45
N LEU A 100 1.12 10.50 -8.96
CA LEU A 100 0.72 10.74 -10.33
C LEU A 100 -0.20 11.95 -10.32
N VAL A 101 0.20 12.98 -11.06
CA VAL A 101 -0.60 14.20 -11.28
C VAL A 101 -1.05 14.15 -12.73
N ASP A 102 -2.34 14.29 -12.96
CA ASP A 102 -2.86 14.46 -14.32
C ASP A 102 -2.37 15.81 -14.87
N ALA A 103 -1.68 15.80 -16.01
CA ALA A 103 -1.12 17.01 -16.60
C ALA A 103 -2.19 17.99 -17.11
N SER A 104 -3.45 17.56 -17.23
CA SER A 104 -4.59 18.47 -17.43
C SER A 104 -4.87 19.36 -16.20
N ALA A 105 -4.12 19.18 -15.10
CA ALA A 105 -4.21 19.95 -13.86
C ALA A 105 -3.10 20.98 -13.62
N ILE A 106 -2.22 21.23 -14.59
CA ILE A 106 -1.13 22.22 -14.51
C ILE A 106 -1.27 23.25 -15.63
#